data_AF-A0A420NNP2-F1
#
_entry.id   AF-A0A420NNP2-F1
#
_cell.length_a   1.000
_cell.length_b   1.000
_cell.length_c   1.000
_cell.angle_alpha   90.00
_cell.angle_beta   90.00
_cell.angle_gamma   90.00
#
_symmetry.space_group_name_H-M   'P 1'
#
loop_
_entity.id
_entity.type
_entity.pdbx_description
1 polymer ?
#
loop_
_entity_poly.entity_id
_entity_poly.type
_entity_poly.pdbx_seq_one_letter_code
_entity_poly.pdbx_strand_id
1 'polypeptide(L)'
;MTFAKCRHLRCLQTIDHDELADTKIGFIEMLPSTRPKRRGRPPKSSTLCGKLPGSKPRGRPRSTAPRIMSDKRIALTLGWRMRKFTMGKRSITDITNSLQSLHAQKQKELEVETNSLDEITASIQAKEASRTNHVNAKIDRLTSDVKAYESEREKILKIRGFVEQQHEGMMMKADHLLQQYTSRLEECDKLIAQANADVLEELDQMARRDFDLEDEEKRLEGRVKEVLEEVRHCSVVGTLMRLGPGGMAKLLGRLEGNGVELVGMAESIMNETEE
;
A
#
# COMPACT_ATOMS: atom_id res chain seq x y z
N MET A 1 19.14 43.25 44.16
CA MET A 1 18.36 41.99 44.09
C MET A 1 16.96 42.30 43.57
N THR A 2 16.69 42.01 42.30
CA THR A 2 15.35 42.13 41.69
C THR A 2 15.20 41.03 40.65
N PHE A 3 14.69 39.88 41.08
CA PHE A 3 14.29 38.78 40.19
C PHE A 3 13.00 39.17 39.46
N ALA A 4 13.13 39.63 38.21
CA ALA A 4 12.01 39.88 37.33
C ALA A 4 11.52 38.56 36.69
N LYS A 5 10.64 37.86 37.40
CA LYS A 5 9.37 37.34 36.89
C LYS A 5 9.37 36.60 35.52
N CYS A 6 10.02 35.44 35.43
CA CYS A 6 9.68 34.42 34.43
C CYS A 6 8.38 33.69 34.83
N ARG A 7 7.24 34.17 34.34
CA ARG A 7 5.97 33.41 34.32
C ARG A 7 5.32 33.58 32.96
N HIS A 8 5.64 32.70 32.01
CA HIS A 8 4.77 32.35 30.89
C HIS A 8 5.14 30.97 30.34
N LEU A 9 4.94 29.93 31.15
CA LEU A 9 4.90 28.54 30.71
C LEU A 9 3.69 27.88 31.36
N ARG A 10 2.52 28.16 30.79
CA ARG A 10 1.31 27.38 31.06
C ARG A 10 0.37 27.49 29.87
N CYS A 11 0.66 26.71 28.84
CA CYS A 11 -0.34 26.31 27.84
C CYS A 11 -0.04 24.88 27.37
N LEU A 12 -0.03 23.93 28.31
CA LEU A 12 -0.40 22.55 28.02
C LEU A 12 -1.93 22.52 28.06
N GLN A 13 -2.55 22.93 26.96
CA GLN A 13 -3.95 22.62 26.73
C GLN A 13 -4.05 21.13 26.41
N THR A 14 -4.89 20.49 27.20
CA THR A 14 -5.42 19.14 27.03
C THR A 14 -5.79 18.89 25.57
N ILE A 15 -5.14 17.90 24.96
CA ILE A 15 -5.59 17.34 23.69
C ILE A 15 -6.82 16.51 24.04
N ASP A 16 -8.01 17.05 23.74
CA ASP A 16 -9.26 16.32 23.83
C ASP A 16 -9.18 15.15 22.84
N HIS A 17 -8.98 13.94 23.37
CA HIS A 17 -9.05 12.68 22.64
C HIS A 17 -10.49 12.17 22.59
N ASP A 18 -11.45 12.97 22.09
CA ASP A 18 -12.88 12.59 22.14
C ASP A 18 -13.60 12.51 20.77
N GLU A 19 -12.87 12.43 19.65
CA GLU A 19 -13.49 12.37 18.31
C GLU A 19 -13.30 11.05 17.54
N LEU A 20 -13.19 9.91 18.24
CA LEU A 20 -13.12 8.57 17.61
C LEU A 20 -14.29 7.64 17.93
N ALA A 21 -15.31 8.08 18.68
CA ALA A 21 -16.38 7.19 19.15
C ALA A 21 -17.55 6.98 18.17
N ASP A 22 -17.68 7.77 17.09
CA ASP A 22 -18.94 7.82 16.31
C ASP A 22 -18.84 7.30 14.86
N THR A 23 -17.86 6.47 14.54
CA THR A 23 -18.04 5.54 13.42
C THR A 23 -18.56 4.21 13.95
N LYS A 24 -19.87 4.17 14.23
CA LYS A 24 -20.65 2.94 14.11
C LYS A 24 -20.53 2.44 12.67
N ILE A 25 -19.42 1.78 12.38
CA ILE A 25 -19.31 0.85 11.27
C ILE A 25 -20.35 -0.21 11.61
N GLY A 26 -21.53 -0.10 10.99
CA GLY A 26 -22.51 -1.17 10.98
C GLY A 26 -21.80 -2.39 10.41
N PHE A 27 -21.32 -3.26 11.28
CA PHE A 27 -20.96 -4.62 10.96
C PHE A 27 -22.22 -5.25 10.37
N ILE A 28 -22.35 -5.18 9.05
CA ILE A 28 -23.24 -6.10 8.34
C ILE A 28 -22.63 -7.46 8.61
N GLU A 29 -23.31 -8.22 9.46
CA GLU A 29 -23.04 -9.62 9.73
C GLU A 29 -22.65 -10.33 8.43
N MET A 30 -21.37 -10.68 8.31
CA MET A 30 -20.96 -11.63 7.30
C MET A 30 -21.56 -12.98 7.67
N LEU A 31 -22.78 -13.22 7.20
CA LEU A 31 -23.41 -14.53 7.23
C LEU A 31 -22.47 -15.55 6.59
N PRO A 32 -22.30 -16.74 7.19
CA PRO A 32 -21.37 -17.74 6.70
C PRO A 32 -21.78 -18.17 5.29
N SER A 33 -20.85 -17.99 4.34
CA SER A 33 -20.93 -18.51 2.99
C SER A 33 -21.10 -20.03 3.04
N THR A 34 -22.33 -20.52 2.86
CA THR A 34 -22.60 -21.94 2.61
C THR A 34 -22.13 -22.28 1.19
N ARG A 35 -20.81 -22.44 1.02
CA ARG A 35 -20.22 -22.97 -0.21
C ARG A 35 -20.58 -24.45 -0.34
N PRO A 36 -21.15 -24.90 -1.48
CA PRO A 36 -21.21 -26.32 -1.77
C PRO A 36 -19.80 -26.86 -2.01
N LYS A 37 -19.46 -27.94 -1.29
CA LYS A 37 -18.28 -28.80 -1.46
C LYS A 37 -18.08 -29.15 -2.95
N ARG A 38 -17.08 -28.56 -3.61
CA ARG A 38 -16.57 -29.04 -4.89
C ARG A 38 -15.73 -30.30 -4.65
N ARG A 39 -16.36 -31.47 -4.75
CA ARG A 39 -15.70 -32.74 -5.08
C ARG A 39 -15.53 -32.82 -6.59
N GLY A 40 -14.38 -33.29 -7.06
CA GLY A 40 -14.26 -33.88 -8.39
C GLY A 40 -13.25 -33.20 -9.32
N ARG A 41 -12.06 -33.80 -9.34
CA ARG A 41 -11.02 -33.71 -10.37
C ARG A 41 -11.59 -33.79 -11.80
N PRO A 42 -10.98 -33.12 -12.79
CA PRO A 42 -11.37 -33.26 -14.19
C PRO A 42 -10.97 -34.64 -14.74
N PRO A 43 -11.78 -35.29 -15.60
CA PRO A 43 -11.33 -36.47 -16.31
C PRO A 43 -10.33 -36.05 -17.41
N LYS A 44 -9.11 -36.57 -17.31
CA LYS A 44 -8.18 -36.66 -18.44
C LYS A 44 -8.73 -37.72 -19.40
N SER A 45 -9.25 -37.31 -20.54
CA SER A 45 -9.57 -38.24 -21.62
C SER A 45 -8.27 -38.80 -22.19
N SER A 46 -8.20 -40.13 -22.15
CA SER A 46 -7.24 -40.99 -22.80
C SER A 46 -7.27 -40.82 -24.31
N THR A 47 -6.12 -40.54 -24.92
CA THR A 47 -5.90 -40.84 -26.34
C THR A 47 -4.82 -41.92 -26.43
N LEU A 48 -5.26 -43.17 -26.31
CA LEU A 48 -4.45 -44.34 -26.63
C LEU A 48 -4.94 -44.91 -27.97
N CYS A 49 -4.00 -44.97 -28.91
CA CYS A 49 -3.84 -45.95 -29.96
C CYS A 49 -5.02 -46.23 -30.93
N GLY A 50 -4.81 -45.82 -32.17
CA GLY A 50 -5.50 -46.36 -33.34
C GLY A 50 -4.70 -46.09 -34.61
N LYS A 51 -3.61 -46.84 -34.80
CA LYS A 51 -2.87 -46.93 -36.06
C LYS A 51 -3.84 -47.26 -37.21
N LEU A 52 -3.85 -46.44 -38.27
CA LEU A 52 -4.34 -46.85 -39.58
C LEU A 52 -3.13 -47.00 -40.52
N PRO A 53 -3.00 -48.13 -41.23
CA PRO A 53 -1.95 -48.38 -42.20
C PRO A 53 -2.34 -47.81 -43.58
N GLY A 54 -1.35 -47.62 -44.44
CA GLY A 54 -1.58 -47.76 -45.88
C GLY A 54 -1.31 -46.53 -46.75
N SER A 55 -0.02 -46.28 -46.99
CA SER A 55 0.57 -46.13 -48.34
C SER A 55 -0.32 -45.67 -49.51
N LYS A 56 -0.05 -44.45 -50.00
CA LYS A 56 -0.04 -44.05 -51.44
C LYS A 56 1.10 -43.02 -51.60
N PRO A 57 1.90 -43.03 -52.69
CA PRO A 57 1.39 -43.04 -54.06
C PRO A 57 2.22 -43.87 -55.08
N ARG A 58 1.55 -44.63 -55.94
CA ARG A 58 2.03 -44.98 -57.28
C ARG A 58 0.86 -45.51 -58.11
N GLY A 59 0.53 -44.84 -59.20
CA GLY A 59 -0.57 -45.23 -60.08
C GLY A 59 -0.77 -44.25 -61.22
N ARG A 60 0.07 -44.40 -62.25
CA ARG A 60 0.01 -43.74 -63.56
C ARG A 60 -1.38 -43.95 -64.21
N PRO A 61 -2.02 -42.95 -64.83
CA PRO A 61 -3.27 -43.17 -65.54
C PRO A 61 -2.99 -43.90 -66.86
N ARG A 62 -3.45 -45.15 -66.98
CA ARG A 62 -3.64 -45.79 -68.29
C ARG A 62 -5.00 -45.36 -68.82
N SER A 63 -4.96 -44.46 -69.79
CA SER A 63 -6.07 -44.20 -70.71
C SER A 63 -6.62 -45.51 -71.23
N THR A 64 -7.88 -45.81 -70.91
CA THR A 64 -8.69 -46.79 -71.64
C THR A 64 -10.00 -46.10 -71.93
N ALA A 65 -10.19 -45.72 -73.19
CA ALA A 65 -11.45 -45.18 -73.70
C ALA A 65 -12.63 -46.06 -73.24
N PRO A 66 -13.79 -45.48 -72.88
CA PRO A 66 -14.95 -46.28 -72.55
C PRO A 66 -15.42 -47.00 -73.81
N ARG A 67 -15.12 -48.30 -73.88
CA ARG A 67 -15.80 -49.23 -74.77
C ARG A 67 -17.29 -49.14 -74.44
N ILE A 68 -18.09 -48.63 -75.37
CA ILE A 68 -19.54 -48.73 -75.32
C ILE A 68 -19.88 -50.21 -75.11
N MET A 69 -20.33 -50.55 -73.91
CA MET A 69 -20.75 -51.91 -73.60
C MET A 69 -22.11 -52.10 -74.25
N SER A 70 -22.23 -53.07 -75.16
CA SER A 70 -23.54 -53.46 -75.68
C SER A 70 -24.38 -54.07 -74.56
N ASP A 71 -25.70 -53.81 -74.59
CA ASP A 71 -26.69 -54.18 -73.56
C ASP A 71 -26.60 -55.64 -73.10
N LYS A 72 -26.13 -56.54 -73.96
CA LYS A 72 -25.90 -57.97 -73.65
C LYS A 72 -24.86 -58.20 -72.54
N ARG A 73 -23.83 -57.37 -72.43
CA ARG A 73 -22.80 -57.52 -71.38
C ARG A 73 -23.29 -56.98 -70.05
N ILE A 74 -24.07 -55.90 -70.05
CA ILE A 74 -24.67 -55.33 -68.83
C ILE A 74 -25.61 -56.35 -68.18
N ALA A 75 -26.42 -57.05 -68.98
CA ALA A 75 -27.31 -58.11 -68.50
C ALA A 75 -26.57 -59.27 -67.82
N LEU A 76 -25.41 -59.67 -68.33
CA LEU A 76 -24.61 -60.75 -67.73
C LEU A 76 -23.96 -60.34 -66.41
N THR A 77 -23.45 -59.11 -66.30
CA THR A 77 -22.76 -58.61 -65.08
C THR A 77 -23.73 -58.38 -63.93
N LEU A 78 -24.96 -57.94 -64.20
CA LEU A 78 -26.01 -57.77 -63.18
C LEU A 78 -26.68 -59.09 -62.78
N GLY A 79 -26.28 -60.23 -63.36
CA GLY A 79 -26.91 -61.53 -63.10
C GLY A 79 -28.31 -61.67 -63.71
N TRP A 80 -28.67 -60.81 -64.66
CA TRP A 80 -29.96 -60.83 -65.33
C TRP A 80 -29.92 -61.92 -66.40
N ARG A 81 -30.19 -63.16 -65.97
CA ARG A 81 -30.44 -64.28 -66.88
C ARG A 81 -31.67 -63.91 -67.72
N MET A 82 -31.46 -63.46 -68.96
CA MET A 82 -32.52 -63.23 -69.94
C MET A 82 -33.25 -64.55 -70.16
N ARG A 83 -34.31 -64.78 -69.38
CA ARG A 83 -35.25 -65.89 -69.60
C ARG A 83 -35.76 -65.71 -71.01
N LYS A 84 -35.45 -66.65 -71.91
CA LYS A 84 -36.15 -66.78 -73.19
C LYS A 84 -37.63 -66.97 -72.82
N PHE A 85 -38.42 -65.91 -72.94
CA PHE A 85 -39.86 -66.00 -72.79
C PHE A 85 -40.35 -66.79 -74.01
N THR A 86 -40.53 -68.09 -73.84
CA THR A 86 -41.47 -68.83 -74.68
C THR A 86 -42.84 -68.23 -74.35
N MET A 87 -43.31 -67.31 -75.20
CA MET A 87 -44.69 -66.83 -75.17
C MET A 87 -45.58 -67.99 -75.61
N GLY A 88 -45.82 -68.96 -74.70
CA GLY A 88 -47.05 -69.72 -74.75
C GLY A 88 -48.19 -68.71 -74.81
N LYS A 89 -49.17 -68.91 -75.70
CA LYS A 89 -50.28 -67.99 -76.02
C LYS A 89 -50.98 -67.53 -74.72
N ARG A 90 -50.46 -66.48 -74.08
CA ARG A 90 -51.13 -65.79 -72.98
C ARG A 90 -52.28 -65.02 -73.60
N SER A 91 -53.47 -65.26 -73.08
CA SER A 91 -54.63 -64.50 -73.51
C SER A 91 -54.45 -63.05 -73.05
N ILE A 92 -55.00 -62.09 -73.80
CA ILE A 92 -54.98 -60.67 -73.41
C ILE A 92 -55.52 -60.49 -71.98
N THR A 93 -56.51 -61.30 -71.61
CA THR A 93 -57.08 -61.37 -70.26
C THR A 93 -56.07 -61.74 -69.16
N ASP A 94 -55.13 -62.65 -69.42
CA ASP A 94 -54.10 -63.02 -68.43
C ASP A 94 -53.14 -61.86 -68.14
N ILE A 95 -52.82 -61.09 -69.19
CA ILE A 95 -51.96 -59.90 -69.08
C ILE A 95 -52.68 -58.81 -68.30
N THR A 96 -53.96 -58.56 -68.60
CA THR A 96 -54.78 -57.57 -67.89
C THR A 96 -54.90 -57.91 -66.40
N ASN A 97 -55.15 -59.18 -66.05
CA ASN A 97 -55.23 -59.62 -64.66
C ASN A 97 -53.90 -59.47 -63.92
N SER A 98 -52.77 -59.80 -64.57
CA SER A 98 -51.44 -59.61 -63.99
C SER A 98 -51.12 -58.13 -63.73
N LEU A 99 -51.51 -57.23 -64.64
CA LEU A 99 -51.31 -55.79 -64.48
C LEU A 99 -52.19 -55.20 -63.38
N GLN A 100 -53.45 -55.63 -63.27
CA GLN A 100 -54.34 -55.24 -62.16
C GLN A 100 -53.79 -55.70 -60.82
N SER A 101 -53.31 -56.94 -60.72
CA SER A 101 -52.69 -57.44 -59.49
C SER A 101 -51.42 -56.66 -59.14
N LEU A 102 -50.57 -56.33 -60.12
CA LEU A 102 -49.37 -55.55 -59.90
C LEU A 102 -49.71 -54.12 -59.46
N HIS A 103 -50.72 -53.49 -60.08
CA HIS A 103 -51.20 -52.17 -59.70
C HIS A 103 -51.72 -52.16 -58.26
N ALA A 104 -52.56 -53.14 -57.89
CA ALA A 104 -53.06 -53.27 -56.52
C ALA A 104 -51.92 -53.48 -55.51
N GLN A 105 -50.92 -54.29 -55.85
CA GLN A 105 -49.73 -54.47 -55.02
C GLN A 105 -48.95 -53.16 -54.86
N LYS A 106 -48.68 -52.45 -55.97
CA LYS A 106 -47.92 -51.19 -55.94
C LYS A 106 -48.66 -50.08 -55.21
N GLN A 107 -49.99 -50.04 -55.32
CA GLN A 107 -50.82 -49.11 -54.56
C GLN A 107 -50.74 -49.40 -53.06
N LYS A 108 -50.77 -50.68 -52.66
CA LYS A 108 -50.59 -51.08 -51.25
C LYS A 108 -49.20 -50.75 -50.73
N GLU A 109 -48.15 -50.98 -51.52
CA GLU A 109 -46.78 -50.56 -51.17
C GLU A 109 -46.68 -49.04 -51.00
N LEU A 110 -47.29 -48.27 -51.91
CA LEU A 110 -47.34 -46.81 -51.83
C LEU A 110 -48.06 -46.33 -50.56
N GLU A 111 -49.20 -46.92 -50.20
CA GLU A 111 -49.92 -46.59 -48.96
C GLU A 111 -49.09 -46.90 -47.71
N VAL A 112 -48.41 -48.05 -47.67
CA VAL A 112 -47.53 -48.43 -46.55
C VAL A 112 -46.35 -47.47 -46.42
N GLU A 113 -45.70 -47.14 -47.54
CA GLU A 113 -44.58 -46.18 -47.55
C GLU A 113 -45.04 -44.77 -47.15
N THR A 114 -46.23 -44.34 -47.60
CA THR A 114 -46.81 -43.05 -47.24
C THR A 114 -47.07 -42.96 -45.74
N ASN A 115 -47.71 -43.98 -45.15
CA ASN A 115 -47.95 -44.03 -43.70
C ASN A 115 -46.64 -44.01 -42.90
N SER A 116 -45.61 -44.73 -43.36
CA SER A 116 -44.28 -44.73 -42.73
C SER A 116 -43.60 -43.36 -42.81
N LEU A 117 -43.71 -42.68 -43.95
CA LEU A 117 -43.18 -41.35 -44.15
C LEU A 117 -43.88 -40.33 -43.24
N ASP A 118 -45.20 -40.42 -43.08
CA ASP A 118 -45.99 -39.58 -42.18
C ASP A 118 -45.59 -39.80 -40.72
N GLU A 119 -45.39 -41.05 -40.30
CA GLU A 119 -44.92 -41.39 -38.94
C GLU A 119 -43.52 -40.84 -38.66
N ILE A 120 -42.58 -40.97 -39.60
CA ILE A 120 -41.23 -40.41 -39.48
C ILE A 120 -41.30 -38.88 -39.43
N THR A 121 -42.12 -38.25 -40.27
CA THR A 121 -42.28 -36.79 -40.30
C THR A 121 -42.82 -36.28 -38.97
N ALA A 122 -43.86 -36.92 -38.42
CA ALA A 122 -44.41 -36.58 -37.11
C ALA A 122 -43.38 -36.79 -35.99
N SER A 123 -42.59 -37.87 -36.04
CA SER A 123 -41.52 -38.16 -35.07
C SER A 123 -40.40 -37.11 -35.10
N ILE A 124 -39.98 -36.68 -36.29
CA ILE A 124 -38.98 -35.61 -36.46
C ILE A 124 -39.51 -34.31 -35.89
N GLN A 125 -40.72 -33.90 -36.27
CA GLN A 125 -41.35 -32.67 -35.78
C GLN A 125 -41.49 -32.68 -34.25
N ALA A 126 -41.92 -33.80 -33.66
CA ALA A 126 -42.05 -33.94 -32.22
C ALA A 126 -40.69 -33.81 -31.50
N LYS A 127 -39.63 -34.44 -32.04
CA LYS A 127 -38.28 -34.33 -31.50
C LYS A 127 -37.71 -32.92 -31.63
N GLU A 128 -37.93 -32.26 -32.76
CA GLU A 128 -37.51 -30.88 -32.98
C GLU A 128 -38.24 -29.91 -32.05
N ALA A 129 -39.56 -30.04 -31.91
CA ALA A 129 -40.35 -29.25 -30.98
C ALA A 129 -39.86 -29.44 -29.53
N SER A 130 -39.65 -30.68 -29.11
CA SER A 130 -39.11 -31.01 -27.78
C SER A 130 -37.71 -30.39 -27.55
N ARG A 131 -36.82 -30.48 -28.54
CA ARG A 131 -35.48 -29.88 -28.47
C ARG A 131 -35.54 -28.36 -28.39
N THR A 132 -36.37 -27.72 -29.21
CA THR A 132 -36.56 -26.27 -29.22
C THR A 132 -37.10 -25.78 -27.88
N ASN A 133 -38.11 -26.45 -27.33
CA ASN A 133 -38.66 -26.11 -26.02
C ASN A 133 -37.62 -26.24 -24.90
N HIS A 134 -36.79 -27.28 -24.93
CA HIS A 134 -35.71 -27.46 -23.95
C HIS A 134 -34.63 -26.37 -24.05
N VAL A 135 -34.26 -26.00 -25.28
CA VAL A 135 -33.29 -24.93 -25.51
C VAL A 135 -33.85 -23.59 -25.05
N ASN A 136 -35.10 -23.26 -25.39
CA ASN A 136 -35.74 -22.03 -24.97
C ASN A 136 -35.83 -21.94 -23.44
N ALA A 137 -36.23 -23.02 -22.76
CA ALA A 137 -36.26 -23.06 -21.29
C ALA A 137 -34.87 -22.82 -20.67
N LYS A 138 -33.78 -23.25 -21.32
CA LYS A 138 -32.42 -22.94 -20.86
C LYS A 138 -32.05 -21.48 -21.13
N ILE A 139 -32.43 -20.93 -22.28
CA ILE A 139 -32.20 -19.53 -22.62
C ILE A 139 -32.91 -18.64 -21.60
N ASP A 140 -34.17 -18.87 -21.29
CA ASP A 140 -34.94 -18.06 -20.34
C ASP A 140 -34.33 -18.06 -18.93
N ARG A 141 -33.83 -19.22 -18.48
CA ARG A 141 -33.12 -19.34 -17.21
C ARG A 141 -31.82 -18.54 -17.23
N LEU A 142 -30.99 -18.70 -18.27
CA LEU A 142 -29.75 -17.95 -18.41
C LEU A 142 -30.00 -16.44 -18.49
N THR A 143 -31.04 -16.01 -19.20
CA THR A 143 -31.43 -14.60 -19.27
C THR A 143 -31.84 -14.06 -17.91
N SER A 144 -32.56 -14.85 -17.11
CA SER A 144 -32.95 -14.48 -15.75
C SER A 144 -31.72 -14.38 -14.83
N ASP A 145 -30.81 -15.35 -14.90
CA ASP A 145 -29.56 -15.36 -14.13
C ASP A 145 -28.67 -14.16 -14.49
N VAL A 146 -28.52 -13.84 -15.77
CA VAL A 146 -27.75 -12.66 -16.24
C VAL A 146 -28.31 -11.37 -15.66
N LYS A 147 -29.63 -11.17 -15.71
CA LYS A 147 -30.27 -9.98 -15.11
C LYS A 147 -30.03 -9.90 -13.60
N ALA A 148 -30.07 -11.04 -12.90
CA ALA A 148 -29.77 -11.08 -11.47
C ALA A 148 -28.31 -10.67 -11.20
N TYR A 149 -27.34 -11.21 -11.95
CA TYR A 149 -25.94 -10.84 -11.81
C TYR A 149 -25.65 -9.38 -12.17
N GLU A 150 -26.33 -8.83 -13.18
CA GLU A 150 -26.22 -7.41 -13.54
C GLU A 150 -26.69 -6.51 -12.39
N SER A 151 -27.82 -6.86 -11.76
CA SER A 151 -28.33 -6.13 -10.60
C SER A 151 -27.38 -6.18 -9.40
N GLU A 152 -26.74 -7.35 -9.16
CA GLU A 152 -25.79 -7.51 -8.06
C GLU A 152 -24.49 -6.76 -8.34
N ARG A 153 -24.01 -6.79 -9.59
CA ARG A 153 -22.85 -6.00 -10.04
C ARG A 153 -23.09 -4.51 -9.82
N GLU A 154 -24.29 -4.00 -10.08
CA GLU A 154 -24.62 -2.59 -9.84
C GLU A 154 -24.52 -2.23 -8.35
N LYS A 155 -25.03 -3.09 -7.45
CA LYS A 155 -24.89 -2.87 -6.00
C LYS A 155 -23.43 -2.86 -5.57
N ILE A 156 -22.63 -3.81 -6.05
CA ILE A 156 -21.20 -3.89 -5.76
C ILE A 156 -20.48 -2.61 -6.22
N LEU A 157 -20.82 -2.09 -7.40
CA LEU A 157 -20.24 -0.85 -7.91
C LEU A 157 -20.61 0.37 -7.04
N LYS A 158 -21.86 0.46 -6.57
CA LYS A 158 -22.28 1.53 -5.64
C LYS A 158 -21.52 1.47 -4.31
N ILE A 159 -21.39 0.27 -3.74
CA ILE A 159 -20.62 0.04 -2.51
C ILE A 159 -19.16 0.42 -2.71
N ARG A 160 -18.56 -0.01 -3.83
CA ARG A 160 -17.18 0.32 -4.18
C ARG A 160 -16.97 1.83 -4.26
N GLY A 161 -17.84 2.56 -4.97
CA GLY A 161 -17.75 4.01 -5.09
C GLY A 161 -17.85 4.73 -3.74
N PHE A 162 -18.74 4.26 -2.84
CA PHE A 162 -18.82 4.80 -1.49
C PHE A 162 -17.53 4.59 -0.69
N VAL A 163 -16.95 3.39 -0.75
CA VAL A 163 -15.70 3.07 -0.03
C VAL A 163 -14.53 3.89 -0.58
N GLU A 164 -14.43 4.04 -1.90
CA GLU A 164 -13.40 4.87 -2.54
C GLU A 164 -13.51 6.34 -2.08
N GLN A 165 -14.71 6.91 -2.06
CA GLN A 165 -14.95 8.28 -1.60
C GLN A 165 -14.58 8.47 -0.11
N GLN A 166 -14.94 7.52 0.75
CA GLN A 166 -14.58 7.58 2.18
C GLN A 166 -13.07 7.48 2.37
N HIS A 167 -12.40 6.60 1.61
CA HIS A 167 -10.95 6.45 1.67
C HIS A 167 -10.22 7.74 1.28
N GLU A 168 -10.64 8.38 0.18
CA GLU A 168 -10.09 9.67 -0.25
C GLU A 168 -10.31 10.76 0.81
N GLY A 169 -11.51 10.84 1.38
CA GLY A 169 -11.81 11.78 2.47
C GLY A 169 -10.96 11.56 3.72
N MET A 170 -10.69 10.31 4.10
CA MET A 170 -9.81 9.98 5.22
C MET A 170 -8.35 10.34 4.92
N MET A 171 -7.85 10.05 3.71
CA MET A 171 -6.48 10.40 3.32
C MET A 171 -6.24 11.91 3.40
N MET A 172 -7.15 12.71 2.85
CA MET A 172 -7.03 14.18 2.90
C MET A 172 -7.00 14.71 4.34
N LYS A 173 -7.80 14.14 5.25
CA LYS A 173 -7.77 14.50 6.68
C LYS A 173 -6.45 14.08 7.35
N ALA A 174 -5.96 12.89 7.05
CA ALA A 174 -4.70 12.39 7.58
C ALA A 174 -3.52 13.27 7.14
N ASP A 175 -3.44 13.60 5.85
CA ASP A 175 -2.42 14.50 5.30
C ASP A 175 -2.50 15.89 5.95
N HIS A 176 -3.70 16.42 6.13
CA HIS A 176 -3.89 17.70 6.81
C HIS A 176 -3.38 17.68 8.26
N LEU A 177 -3.72 16.64 9.02
CA LEU A 177 -3.24 16.48 10.40
C LEU A 177 -1.72 16.31 10.45
N LEU A 178 -1.14 15.50 9.57
CA LEU A 178 0.31 15.33 9.47
C LEU A 178 1.00 16.65 9.17
N GLN A 179 0.45 17.46 8.26
CA GLN A 179 0.97 18.78 7.95
C GLN A 179 0.89 19.71 9.18
N GLN A 180 -0.24 19.73 9.89
CA GLN A 180 -0.40 20.52 11.11
C GLN A 180 0.64 20.13 12.18
N TYR A 181 0.82 18.84 12.44
CA TYR A 181 1.81 18.37 13.43
C TYR A 181 3.24 18.68 13.00
N THR A 182 3.56 18.53 11.72
CA THR A 182 4.88 18.89 11.17
C THR A 182 5.17 20.37 11.39
N SER A 183 4.24 21.26 11.03
CA SER A 183 4.41 22.70 11.24
C SER A 183 4.55 23.07 12.72
N ARG A 184 3.83 22.40 13.61
CA ARG A 184 3.94 22.63 15.06
C ARG A 184 5.26 22.14 15.64
N LEU A 185 5.79 21.03 15.13
CA LEU A 185 7.14 20.55 15.50
C LEU A 185 8.22 21.55 15.05
N GLU A 186 8.13 22.05 13.81
CA GLU A 186 9.05 23.07 13.30
C GLU A 186 9.01 24.36 14.13
N GLU A 187 7.83 24.76 14.62
CA GLU A 187 7.68 25.90 15.54
C GLU A 187 8.37 25.62 16.87
N CYS A 188 8.20 24.41 17.43
CA CYS A 188 8.88 24.02 18.66
C CYS A 188 10.41 24.04 18.49
N ASP A 189 10.93 23.52 17.38
CA ASP A 189 12.36 23.53 17.08
C ASP A 189 12.92 24.95 17.01
N LYS A 190 12.17 25.89 16.40
CA LYS A 190 12.55 27.32 16.38
C LYS A 190 12.59 27.92 17.78
N LEU A 191 11.59 27.65 18.62
CA LEU A 191 11.55 28.15 19.99
C LEU A 191 12.69 27.58 20.84
N ILE A 192 13.01 26.29 20.67
CA ILE A 192 14.14 25.64 21.34
C ILE A 192 15.45 26.27 20.89
N ALA A 193 15.64 26.48 19.58
CA ALA A 193 16.84 27.11 19.04
C ALA A 193 17.02 28.54 19.59
N GLN A 194 15.94 29.32 19.65
CA GLN A 194 15.97 30.67 20.21
C GLN A 194 16.33 30.64 21.71
N ALA A 195 15.65 29.82 22.50
CA ALA A 195 15.93 29.73 23.94
C ALA A 195 17.37 29.30 24.22
N ASN A 196 17.93 28.39 23.42
CA ASN A 196 19.33 27.99 23.53
C ASN A 196 20.29 29.14 23.20
N ALA A 197 19.99 29.94 22.17
CA ALA A 197 20.79 31.11 21.82
C ALA A 197 20.78 32.15 22.95
N ASP A 198 19.60 32.46 23.50
CA ASP A 198 19.44 33.41 24.60
C ASP A 198 20.23 32.95 25.85
N VAL A 199 20.17 31.65 26.19
CA VAL A 199 20.93 31.08 27.31
C VAL A 199 22.43 31.18 27.10
N LEU A 200 22.91 30.90 25.88
CA LEU A 200 24.33 31.03 25.56
C LEU A 200 24.82 32.48 25.65
N GLU A 201 24.01 33.44 25.25
CA GLU A 201 24.32 34.86 25.39
C GLU A 201 24.44 35.28 26.87
N GLU A 202 23.49 34.89 27.71
CA GLU A 202 23.53 35.16 29.16
C GLU A 202 24.73 34.50 29.84
N LEU A 203 25.10 33.27 29.44
CA LEU A 203 26.29 32.59 29.95
C LEU A 203 27.57 33.35 29.58
N ASP A 204 27.68 33.85 28.34
CA ASP A 204 28.82 34.66 27.92
C ASP A 204 28.90 35.98 28.70
N GLN A 205 27.77 36.64 28.92
CA GLN A 205 27.70 37.85 29.74
C GLN A 205 28.06 37.60 31.21
N MET A 206 27.68 36.46 31.79
CA MET A 206 28.09 36.08 33.14
C MET A 206 29.60 35.81 33.21
N ALA A 207 30.14 35.05 32.25
CA ALA A 207 31.57 34.75 32.21
C ALA A 207 32.43 36.02 32.13
N ARG A 208 32.01 37.01 31.35
CA ARG A 208 32.67 38.32 31.29
C ARG A 208 32.61 39.07 32.62
N ARG A 209 31.44 39.10 33.26
CA ARG A 209 31.26 39.74 34.59
C ARG A 209 32.10 39.07 35.67
N ASP A 210 32.21 37.75 35.64
CA ASP A 210 33.04 37.00 36.60
C ASP A 210 34.53 37.37 36.44
N PHE A 211 35.00 37.54 35.20
CA PHE A 211 36.37 38.02 34.92
C PHE A 211 36.60 39.44 35.47
N ASP A 212 35.67 40.37 35.21
CA ASP A 212 35.75 41.74 35.72
C ASP A 212 35.76 41.79 37.26
N LEU A 213 34.96 40.93 37.92
CA LEU A 213 34.91 40.82 39.37
C LEU A 213 36.22 40.25 39.96
N GLU A 214 36.83 39.28 39.30
CA GLU A 214 38.12 38.71 39.73
C GLU A 214 39.25 39.76 39.66
N ASP A 215 39.26 40.58 38.62
CA ASP A 215 40.22 41.69 38.51
C ASP A 215 39.99 42.76 39.57
N GLU A 216 38.73 43.09 39.86
CA GLU A 216 38.37 44.05 40.91
C GLU A 216 38.70 43.52 42.32
N GLU A 217 38.52 42.22 42.56
CA GLU A 217 38.95 41.56 43.80
C GLU A 217 40.46 41.71 44.01
N LYS A 218 41.28 41.39 43.00
CA LYS A 218 42.75 41.56 43.07
C LYS A 218 43.16 43.00 43.35
N ARG A 219 42.48 43.96 42.71
CA ARG A 219 42.71 45.40 42.93
C ARG A 219 42.40 45.80 44.38
N LEU A 220 41.29 45.32 44.93
CA LEU A 220 40.88 45.59 46.30
C LEU A 220 41.79 44.90 47.33
N GLU A 221 42.22 43.67 47.08
CA GLU A 221 43.22 43.00 47.92
C GLU A 221 44.52 43.80 48.02
N GLY A 222 44.99 44.35 46.89
CA GLY A 222 46.14 45.25 46.86
C GLY A 222 45.93 46.49 47.73
N ARG A 223 44.77 47.14 47.61
CA ARG A 223 44.41 48.31 48.43
C ARG A 223 44.31 47.97 49.92
N VAL A 224 43.78 46.80 50.27
CA VAL A 224 43.70 46.35 51.67
C VAL A 224 45.10 46.17 52.26
N LYS A 225 46.05 45.59 51.50
CA LYS A 225 47.44 45.45 51.94
C LYS A 225 48.10 46.80 52.19
N GLU A 226 47.94 47.74 51.25
CA GLU A 226 48.44 49.12 51.35
C GLU A 226 47.88 49.82 52.61
N VAL A 227 46.57 49.83 52.80
CA VAL A 227 45.93 50.48 53.95
C VAL A 227 46.35 49.82 55.28
N LEU A 228 46.55 48.49 55.31
CA LEU A 228 47.05 47.81 56.51
C LEU A 228 48.48 48.22 56.87
N GLU A 229 49.33 48.54 55.89
CA GLU A 229 50.66 49.09 56.13
C GLU A 229 50.58 50.53 56.64
N GLU A 230 49.73 51.37 56.03
CA GLU A 230 49.47 52.74 56.50
C GLU A 230 48.97 52.78 57.95
N VAL A 231 47.99 51.94 58.30
CA VAL A 231 47.47 51.84 59.68
C VAL A 231 48.57 51.42 60.67
N ARG A 232 49.45 50.49 60.27
CA ARG A 232 50.60 50.09 61.08
C ARG A 232 51.56 51.26 61.30
N HIS A 233 51.89 52.01 60.25
CA HIS A 233 52.71 53.22 60.35
C HIS A 233 52.07 54.27 61.27
N CYS A 234 50.78 54.59 61.10
CA CYS A 234 50.07 55.52 61.96
C CYS A 234 50.04 55.06 63.43
N SER A 235 49.89 53.77 63.69
CA SER A 235 49.96 53.22 65.04
C SER A 235 51.33 53.45 65.68
N VAL A 236 52.42 53.20 64.93
CA VAL A 236 53.79 53.47 65.39
C VAL A 236 53.96 54.95 65.73
N VAL A 237 53.58 55.85 64.80
CA VAL A 237 53.63 57.30 65.03
C VAL A 237 52.82 57.69 66.26
N GLY A 238 51.61 57.15 66.42
CA GLY A 238 50.75 57.40 67.58
C GLY A 238 51.35 56.90 68.91
N THR A 239 52.13 55.82 68.89
CA THR A 239 52.89 55.39 70.09
C THR A 239 54.06 56.33 70.39
N LEU A 240 54.80 56.78 69.38
CA LEU A 240 55.89 57.75 69.54
C LEU A 240 55.38 59.09 70.10
N MET A 241 54.26 59.61 69.57
CA MET A 241 53.63 60.83 70.07
C MET A 241 53.23 60.72 71.55
N ARG A 242 52.77 59.55 72.00
CA ARG A 242 52.38 59.31 73.40
C ARG A 242 53.55 59.26 74.38
N LEU A 243 54.77 58.97 73.92
CA LEU A 243 55.97 59.04 74.77
C LEU A 243 56.34 60.48 75.16
N GLY A 244 55.92 61.47 74.36
CA GLY A 244 56.27 62.88 74.54
C GLY A 244 57.77 63.17 74.37
N PRO A 245 58.20 64.45 74.37
CA PRO A 245 59.59 64.82 74.07
C PRO A 245 60.63 64.17 75.00
N GLY A 246 60.32 64.05 76.31
CA GLY A 246 61.21 63.43 77.29
C GLY A 246 61.30 61.90 77.14
N GLY A 247 60.20 61.22 76.80
CA GLY A 247 60.21 59.79 76.51
C GLY A 247 60.90 59.47 75.19
N MET A 248 60.73 60.33 74.18
CA MET A 248 61.41 60.24 72.88
C MET A 248 62.93 60.40 73.00
N ALA A 249 63.42 61.39 73.74
CA ALA A 249 64.85 61.56 73.99
C ALA A 249 65.48 60.33 74.67
N LYS A 250 64.76 59.71 75.62
CA LYS A 250 65.20 58.48 76.30
C LYS A 250 65.16 57.25 75.40
N LEU A 251 64.20 57.18 74.48
CA LEU A 251 64.12 56.11 73.47
C LEU A 251 65.27 56.22 72.47
N LEU A 252 65.55 57.43 71.94
CA LEU A 252 66.65 57.70 71.03
C LEU A 252 68.00 57.32 71.65
N GLY A 253 68.28 57.78 72.88
CA GLY A 253 69.54 57.42 73.56
C GLY A 253 69.68 55.91 73.83
N ARG A 254 68.58 55.16 73.98
CA ARG A 254 68.61 53.69 74.11
C ARG A 254 68.85 52.99 72.77
N LEU A 255 68.29 53.51 71.68
CA LEU A 255 68.48 52.97 70.33
C LEU A 255 69.90 53.22 69.83
N GLU A 256 70.42 54.42 70.04
CA GLU A 256 71.80 54.80 69.73
C GLU A 256 72.81 53.96 70.53
N GLY A 257 72.54 53.73 71.83
CA GLY A 257 73.32 52.81 72.66
C GLY A 257 73.30 51.34 72.22
N ASN A 258 72.33 50.94 71.39
CA ASN A 258 72.22 49.61 70.79
C ASN A 258 72.71 49.59 69.32
N GLY A 259 73.33 50.67 68.84
CA GLY A 259 73.86 50.78 67.47
C GLY A 259 72.83 51.11 66.39
N VAL A 260 71.65 51.62 66.75
CA VAL A 260 70.60 52.05 65.81
C VAL A 260 70.53 53.58 65.80
N GLU A 261 71.11 54.19 64.76
CA GLU A 261 71.14 55.65 64.59
C GLU A 261 69.89 56.16 63.84
N LEU A 262 68.81 56.37 64.59
CA LEU A 262 67.49 56.67 64.03
C LEU A 262 67.43 58.01 63.27
N VAL A 263 68.20 59.01 63.72
CA VAL A 263 68.25 60.35 63.11
C VAL A 263 68.95 60.30 61.75
N GLY A 264 70.12 59.64 61.67
CA GLY A 264 70.85 59.47 60.40
C GLY A 264 70.08 58.64 59.37
N MET A 265 69.37 57.58 59.81
CA MET A 265 68.50 56.82 58.90
C MET A 265 67.31 57.65 58.38
N ALA A 266 66.69 58.48 59.22
CA ALA A 266 65.60 59.35 58.79
C ALA A 266 66.07 60.42 57.80
N GLU A 267 67.24 61.03 58.02
CA GLU A 267 67.84 62.00 57.11
C GLU A 267 68.21 61.35 55.76
N SER A 268 68.76 60.13 55.76
CA SER A 268 69.04 59.38 54.53
C SER A 268 67.77 59.12 53.70
N ILE A 269 66.68 58.72 54.35
CA ILE A 269 65.40 58.46 53.67
C ILE A 269 64.79 59.75 53.13
N MET A 270 64.82 60.84 53.89
CA MET A 270 64.30 62.14 53.42
C MET A 270 65.08 62.65 52.20
N ASN A 271 66.40 62.48 52.19
CA ASN A 271 67.23 62.89 51.05
C ASN A 271 67.01 62.00 49.80
N GLU A 272 66.65 60.71 49.98
CA GLU A 272 66.31 59.80 48.87
C GLU A 272 64.90 60.04 48.28
N THR A 273 64.01 60.74 48.98
CA THR A 273 62.64 61.03 48.49
C THR A 273 62.52 62.36 47.74
N GLU A 274 63.59 63.17 47.68
CA GLU A 274 63.64 64.47 47.00
C GLU A 274 64.37 64.46 45.63
N GLU A 275 64.90 63.32 45.17
CA GLU A 275 65.39 63.07 43.78
C GLU A 275 64.35 62.37 42.90
#